data_AF-E3RXY5-F1
#
_entry.id   AF-E3RXY5-F1
#
_cell.length_a   1.000
_cell.length_b   1.000
_cell.length_c   1.000
_cell.angle_alpha   90.00
_cell.angle_beta   90.00
_cell.angle_gamma   90.00
#
_symmetry.space_group_name_H-M   'P 1'
#
loop_
_entity.id
_entity.type
_entity.pdbx_description
1 polymer ?
#
loop_
_entity_poly.entity_id
_entity_poly.type
_entity_poly.pdbx_seq_one_letter_code
_entity_poly.pdbx_strand_id
1 'polypeptide(L)' 'MEISPGVVEVGHYDNVGEEEMMGMVGFVAKLQKYAPHFKGPITPEESVGAVRKVWENATVKRDAGAFVSHLGNKQWV' A
#
# COMPACT_ATOMS: atom_id res chain seq x y z
N MET A 1 -11.64 12.49 -3.59
CA MET A 1 -10.26 11.98 -3.51
C MET A 1 -10.37 10.54 -3.08
N GLU A 2 -9.67 9.65 -3.74
CA GLU A 2 -9.60 8.23 -3.40
C GLU A 2 -8.18 7.92 -2.95
N ILE A 3 -8.04 7.07 -1.92
CA ILE A 3 -6.73 6.74 -1.33
C ILE A 3 -6.60 5.21 -1.25
N SER A 4 -5.58 4.67 -1.90
CA SER A 4 -5.19 3.26 -1.76
C SER A 4 -4.41 3.06 -0.45
N PRO A 5 -4.78 2.08 0.40
CA PRO A 5 -4.20 1.90 1.73
C PRO A 5 -2.76 1.31 1.73
N GLY A 6 -2.20 1.01 0.56
CA GLY A 6 -0.95 0.25 0.43
C GLY A 6 -1.15 -1.25 0.60
N VAL A 7 -0.07 -1.97 0.88
CA VAL A 7 -0.10 -3.41 1.19
C VAL A 7 -0.26 -3.56 2.70
N VAL A 8 -1.40 -4.09 3.14
CA VAL A 8 -1.76 -4.17 4.56
C VAL A 8 -1.91 -5.62 4.96
N GLU A 9 -1.27 -6.02 6.05
CA GLU A 9 -1.48 -7.35 6.64
C GLU A 9 -2.82 -7.37 7.38
N VAL A 10 -3.73 -8.25 6.95
CA VAL A 10 -5.08 -8.40 7.51
C VAL A 10 -5.47 -9.86 7.73
N GLY A 11 -4.49 -10.77 7.77
CA GLY A 11 -4.69 -12.23 7.82
C GLY A 11 -4.92 -12.84 6.44
N HIS A 12 -4.66 -12.10 5.36
CA HIS A 12 -4.85 -12.60 4.00
C HIS A 12 -3.89 -13.75 3.67
N TYR A 13 -2.75 -13.80 4.37
CA TYR A 13 -1.68 -14.77 4.09
C TYR A 13 -1.67 -15.99 5.01
N ASP A 14 -2.62 -16.10 5.95
CA ASP A 14 -2.61 -17.14 6.99
C ASP A 14 -2.84 -18.57 6.47
N ASN A 15 -3.49 -18.72 5.30
CA ASN A 15 -3.91 -20.02 4.76
C ASN A 15 -3.52 -20.21 3.29
N VAL A 16 -2.39 -19.64 2.88
CA VAL A 16 -1.96 -19.62 1.48
C VAL A 16 -1.32 -20.95 1.09
N GLY A 17 -1.71 -21.49 -0.07
CA GLY A 17 -1.13 -22.73 -0.60
C GLY A 17 0.32 -22.57 -1.08
N GLU A 18 1.02 -23.69 -1.30
CA GLU A 18 2.43 -23.67 -1.74
C GLU A 18 2.63 -22.93 -3.08
N GLU A 19 1.71 -23.09 -4.04
CA GLU A 19 1.78 -22.40 -5.33
C GLU A 19 1.64 -20.89 -5.19
N GLU A 20 0.67 -20.44 -4.39
CA GLU A 20 0.43 -19.04 -4.13
C GLU A 20 1.60 -18.40 -3.35
N MET A 21 2.21 -19.14 -2.44
CA MET A 21 3.43 -18.73 -1.73
C MET A 21 4.59 -18.50 -2.71
N MET A 22 4.80 -19.39 -3.67
CA MET A 22 5.81 -19.19 -4.72
C MET A 22 5.50 -17.96 -5.59
N GLY A 23 4.22 -17.76 -5.94
CA GLY A 23 3.76 -16.55 -6.63
C GLY A 23 4.05 -15.27 -5.85
N MET A 24 3.83 -15.29 -4.53
CA MET A 24 4.10 -14.18 -3.63
C MET A 24 5.59 -13.84 -3.58
N VAL A 25 6.47 -14.84 -3.47
CA VAL A 25 7.93 -14.62 -3.50
C VAL A 25 8.35 -13.93 -4.80
N GLY A 26 7.84 -14.40 -5.95
CA GLY A 26 8.11 -13.78 -7.25
C GLY A 26 7.57 -12.34 -7.36
N PHE A 27 6.41 -12.07 -6.78
CA PHE A 27 5.82 -10.74 -6.72
C PHE A 27 6.64 -9.78 -5.82
N VAL A 28 7.03 -10.22 -4.63
CA VAL A 28 7.87 -9.43 -3.70
C VAL A 28 9.20 -9.08 -4.35
N ALA A 29 9.84 -10.00 -5.07
CA ALA A 29 11.09 -9.73 -5.79
C ALA A 29 10.93 -8.62 -6.85
N LYS A 30 9.77 -8.53 -7.51
CA LYS A 30 9.48 -7.45 -8.46
C LYS A 30 9.21 -6.12 -7.73
N LEU A 31 8.48 -6.17 -6.61
CA LEU A 31 8.24 -4.98 -5.79
C LEU A 31 9.55 -4.40 -5.24
N GLN A 32 10.49 -5.22 -4.78
CA GLN A 32 11.80 -4.75 -4.31
C GLN A 32 12.62 -4.04 -5.40
N LYS A 33 12.47 -4.45 -6.66
CA LYS A 33 13.10 -3.75 -7.80
C LYS A 33 12.41 -2.42 -8.11
N TYR A 34 11.08 -2.39 -8.02
CA TYR A 34 10.28 -1.19 -8.28
C TYR A 34 10.40 -0.15 -7.15
N ALA A 35 10.41 -0.61 -5.90
CA ALA A 35 10.41 0.18 -4.68
C ALA A 35 11.36 -0.44 -3.63
N PRO A 36 12.67 -0.14 -3.69
CA PRO A 36 13.67 -0.73 -2.78
C PRO A 36 13.47 -0.39 -1.29
N HIS A 37 12.74 0.69 -1.02
CA HIS A 37 12.36 1.10 0.33
C HIS A 37 11.17 0.31 0.88
N PHE A 38 10.39 -0.41 0.05
CA PHE A 38 9.30 -1.25 0.50
C PHE A 38 9.84 -2.41 1.35
N LYS A 39 9.38 -2.52 2.60
CA LYS A 39 9.84 -3.53 3.57
C LYS A 39 8.86 -4.69 3.77
N GLY A 40 7.73 -4.66 3.06
CA GLY A 40 6.65 -5.62 3.23
C GLY A 40 5.35 -4.94 3.64
N PRO A 41 4.30 -5.72 3.92
CA PRO A 41 3.02 -5.21 4.39
C PRO A 41 3.16 -4.40 5.68
N ILE A 42 2.34 -3.36 5.82
CA ILE A 42 2.18 -2.59 7.07
C ILE A 42 1.01 -3.12 7.90
N THR A 43 0.93 -2.76 9.17
CA THR A 43 -0.22 -3.13 10.01
C THR A 43 -1.47 -2.31 9.65
N PRO A 44 -2.69 -2.78 10.02
CA PRO A 44 -3.90 -1.99 9.86
C PRO A 44 -3.82 -0.61 10.52
N GLU A 45 -3.22 -0.51 11.70
CA GLU A 45 -3.05 0.74 12.44
C GLU A 45 -2.14 1.71 11.68
N GLU A 46 -1.02 1.23 11.15
CA GLU A 46 -0.09 2.03 10.33
C GLU A 46 -0.78 2.53 9.05
N SER A 47 -1.54 1.66 8.39
CA SER A 47 -2.28 1.99 7.17
C SER A 47 -3.33 3.07 7.41
N VAL A 48 -4.17 2.89 8.43
CA VAL A 48 -5.21 3.88 8.80
C VAL A 48 -4.56 5.22 9.15
N GLY A 49 -3.45 5.21 9.90
CA GLY A 49 -2.69 6.41 10.21
C GLY A 49 -2.15 7.13 8.97
N ALA A 50 -1.60 6.38 8.00
CA ALA A 50 -1.08 6.92 6.76
C ALA A 50 -2.18 7.51 5.86
N VAL A 51 -3.29 6.78 5.66
CA VAL A 51 -4.44 7.25 4.89
C VAL A 51 -5.03 8.51 5.54
N ARG A 52 -5.13 8.53 6.87
CA ARG A 52 -5.58 9.70 7.64
C ARG A 52 -4.75 10.93 7.37
N LYS A 53 -3.43 10.78 7.46
CA LYS A 53 -2.48 11.86 7.17
C LYS A 53 -2.66 12.43 5.76
N VAL A 54 -2.99 11.60 4.77
CA VAL A 54 -3.21 12.07 3.38
C VAL A 54 -4.46 12.94 3.30
N TRP A 55 -5.61 12.51 3.82
CA TRP A 55 -6.83 13.33 3.71
C TRP A 55 -6.78 14.58 4.59
N GLU A 56 -6.12 14.54 5.75
CA GLU A 56 -5.97 15.71 6.63
C GLU A 56 -5.13 16.82 5.98
N ASN A 57 -4.18 16.44 5.11
CA ASN A 57 -3.36 17.39 4.36
C ASN A 57 -3.94 17.77 3.00
N ALA A 58 -5.03 17.15 2.56
CA ALA A 58 -5.58 17.33 1.22
C ALA A 58 -6.23 18.72 1.03
N THR A 59 -6.20 19.22 -0.20
CA THR A 59 -6.87 20.47 -0.59
C THR A 59 -7.67 20.29 -1.88
N VAL A 60 -8.76 21.03 -2.04
CA VAL A 60 -9.58 20.98 -3.27
C VAL A 60 -8.73 21.29 -4.51
N LYS A 61 -7.88 22.32 -4.44
CA LYS A 61 -7.05 22.75 -5.57
C LYS A 61 -6.07 21.67 -6.05
N ARG A 62 -5.54 20.87 -5.14
CA ARG A 62 -4.49 19.88 -5.45
C ARG A 62 -5.05 18.47 -5.67
N ASP A 63 -6.07 18.09 -4.90
CA ASP A 63 -6.44 16.68 -4.71
C ASP A 63 -7.89 16.35 -5.11
N ALA A 64 -8.67 17.32 -5.61
CA ALA A 64 -10.02 17.06 -6.11
C ALA A 64 -9.98 16.08 -7.30
N GLY A 65 -10.73 14.98 -7.18
CA GLY A 65 -10.75 13.90 -8.18
C GLY A 65 -9.48 13.05 -8.25
N ALA A 66 -8.47 13.29 -7.39
CA ALA A 66 -7.24 12.50 -7.41
C ALA A 66 -7.44 11.11 -6.78
N PHE A 67 -6.75 10.13 -7.36
CA PHE A 67 -6.52 8.80 -6.77
C PHE A 67 -5.05 8.67 -6.40
N VAL A 68 -4.73 8.51 -5.12
CA VAL A 68 -3.35 8.45 -4.62
C VAL A 68 -3.16 7.24 -3.70
N SER A 69 -1.93 6.92 -3.34
CA SER A 69 -1.65 5.94 -2.28
C SER A 69 -1.70 6.57 -0.88
N HIS A 70 -1.50 5.74 0.14
CA HIS A 70 -1.27 6.12 1.53
C HIS A 70 -0.05 7.04 1.73
N LEU A 71 0.78 7.24 0.70
CA LEU A 71 1.88 8.21 0.66
C LEU A 71 1.47 9.59 0.11
N GLY A 72 0.22 9.74 -0.33
CA GLY A 72 -0.32 10.99 -0.88
C GLY A 72 0.10 11.30 -2.31
N ASN A 73 0.71 10.34 -3.00
CA ASN A 73 1.18 10.49 -4.39
C ASN A 73 0.93 9.20 -5.19
N LYS A 74 1.55 9.07 -6.37
CA LYS A 74 1.40 7.92 -7.28
C LYS A 74 2.43 6.80 -7.06
N GLN A 75 3.17 6.83 -5.95
CA GLN A 75 3.99 5.72 -5.51
C GLN A 75 3.13 4.78 -4.66
N TRP A 76 3.00 3.52 -5.07
CA TRP A 76 1.97 2.63 -4.50
C TRP A 76 2.44 1.81 -3.28
N VAL A 77 3.75 1.70 -3.09
CA VAL A 77 4.42 0.92 -2.03
C VAL A 77 5.68 1.61 -1.50
#